data_AF-A0A920QPL9-F1
#
_entry.id   AF-A0A920QPL9-F1
#
_cell.length_a   1.000
_cell.length_b   1.000
_cell.length_c   1.000
_cell.angle_alpha   90.00
_cell.angle_beta   90.00
_cell.angle_gamma   90.00
#
_symmetry.space_group_name_H-M   'P 1'
#
loop_
_entity.id
_entity.type
_entity.pdbx_description
1 polymer ?
#
loop_
_entity_poly.entity_id
_entity_poly.type
_entity_poly.pdbx_seq_one_letter_code
_entity_poly.pdbx_strand_id
1 'polypeptide(L)' 'MKNGYLILNTGTPDEPTIPALRRYLKEFLSDPDMLDYPSIKPQDRLLV' A
#
# COMPACT_ATOMS: atom_id res chain seq x y z
N MET A 1 20.61 -13.55 25.39
CA MET A 1 19.86 -13.30 24.13
C MET A 1 19.68 -11.80 23.97
N LYS A 2 19.77 -11.27 22.76
CA LYS A 2 19.54 -9.84 22.47
C LYS A 2 18.21 -9.70 21.71
N ASN A 3 17.38 -8.76 22.14
CA ASN A 3 16.10 -8.51 21.50
C ASN A 3 16.29 -7.57 20.31
N GLY A 4 15.70 -7.92 19.17
CA GLY A 4 15.54 -7.04 18.01
C GLY A 4 14.09 -6.59 17.90
N TYR A 5 13.89 -5.33 17.54
CA TYR A 5 12.56 -4.76 17.34
C TYR A 5 12.44 -4.28 15.90
N LEU A 6 11.33 -4.64 15.25
CA LEU A 6 11.01 -4.17 13.91
C LEU A 6 9.96 -3.06 14.03
N ILE A 7 10.34 -1.87 13.60
CA ILE A 7 9.43 -0.72 13.50
C ILE A 7 9.01 -0.64 12.04
N LEU A 8 7.69 -0.70 11.80
CA LEU A 8 7.11 -0.61 10.47
C LEU A 8 6.24 0.64 10.36
N ASN A 9 6.23 1.20 9.16
CA ASN A 9 5.35 2.24 8.71
C ASN A 9 5.11 2.03 7.21
N THR A 10 4.03 2.58 6.67
CA THR A 10 3.71 2.54 5.23
C THR A 10 4.65 3.40 4.39
N GLY A 11 5.44 4.26 5.02
CA GLY A 11 6.23 5.31 4.40
C GLY A 11 5.40 6.56 4.13
N THR A 12 5.99 7.46 3.36
CA THR A 12 5.45 8.75 2.89
C THR A 12 6.19 9.07 1.60
N PRO A 13 5.65 9.86 0.67
CA PRO A 13 6.42 10.34 -0.48
C PRO A 13 7.72 11.03 -0.04
N ASP A 14 8.76 10.86 -0.85
CA ASP A 14 10.11 11.41 -0.68
C ASP A 14 10.18 12.94 -0.80
N GLU A 15 9.20 13.53 -1.49
CA GLU A 15 9.09 14.97 -1.68
C GLU A 15 7.62 15.41 -1.81
N PRO A 16 7.27 16.66 -1.46
CA PRO A 16 5.91 17.18 -1.53
C PRO A 16 5.54 17.62 -2.95
N THR A 17 5.91 16.83 -3.96
CA THR A 17 5.65 17.10 -5.37
C THR A 17 4.54 16.19 -5.91
N ILE A 18 3.83 16.64 -6.95
CA ILE A 18 2.80 15.81 -7.59
C ILE A 18 3.36 14.49 -8.14
N PRO A 19 4.53 14.44 -8.81
CA PRO A 19 5.12 13.19 -9.26
C PRO A 19 5.38 12.18 -8.14
N ALA A 20 5.98 12.61 -7.02
CA ALA A 20 6.26 11.75 -5.89
C ALA A 20 4.98 11.23 -5.22
N LEU A 21 4.00 12.11 -5.02
CA LEU A 21 2.71 11.73 -4.47
C LEU A 21 2.00 10.69 -5.36
N ARG A 22 2.02 10.87 -6.69
CA ARG A 22 1.42 9.92 -7.62
C ARG A 22 2.07 8.54 -7.57
N ARG A 23 3.40 8.47 -7.43
CA ARG A 23 4.13 7.21 -7.24
C ARG A 23 3.72 6.52 -5.94
N TYR A 24 3.79 7.25 -4.82
CA TYR A 24 3.41 6.75 -3.50
C TYR A 24 1.96 6.25 -3.47
N LEU A 25 1.01 7.04 -3.94
CA LEU A 25 -0.41 6.67 -3.93
C LEU A 25 -0.69 5.47 -4.84
N LYS A 26 0.02 5.33 -5.96
CA LYS A 26 -0.12 4.14 -6.81
C LYS A 26 0.30 2.89 -6.06
N GLU A 27 1.43 2.92 -5.35
CA GLU A 27 1.93 1.79 -4.56
C GLU A 27 0.98 1.47 -3.40
N PHE A 28 0.62 2.48 -2.61
CA PHE A 28 -0.26 2.37 -1.46
C PHE A 28 -1.67 1.85 -1.82
N LEU A 29 -2.29 2.42 -2.86
CA LEU A 29 -3.67 2.05 -3.25
C LEU A 29 -3.73 0.77 -4.08
N SER A 30 -2.60 0.26 -4.58
CA SER A 30 -2.56 -1.05 -5.25
C SER A 30 -2.48 -2.21 -4.25
N ASP A 31 -2.14 -1.93 -2.99
CA ASP A 31 -2.20 -2.92 -1.93
C ASP A 31 -3.68 -3.28 -1.67
N PRO A 32 -4.08 -4.54 -1.91
CA PRO A 32 -5.48 -4.89 -1.84
C PRO A 32 -5.94 -5.17 -0.40
N ASP A 33 -5.06 -5.01 0.59
CA ASP A 33 -5.39 -5.02 2.02
C ASP A 33 -5.46 -3.59 2.59
N MET A 34 -5.19 -2.54 1.79
CA MET A 34 -5.28 -1.14 2.22
C MET A 34 -6.69 -0.54 2.10
N LEU A 35 -7.57 -1.11 1.27
CA LEU A 35 -8.91 -0.58 1.02
C LEU A 35 -9.96 -1.70 1.09
N ASP A 36 -11.11 -1.39 1.69
CA ASP A 36 -12.27 -2.29 1.76
C ASP A 36 -13.14 -2.27 0.48
N TYR A 37 -12.90 -1.32 -0.43
CA TYR A 37 -13.53 -1.28 -1.75
C TYR A 37 -12.85 -2.30 -2.68
N PRO A 38 -13.54 -2.96 -3.62
CA PRO A 38 -12.90 -3.96 -4.48
C PRO A 38 -11.83 -3.32 -5.36
N SER A 39 -10.59 -3.33 -4.86
CA SER A 39 -9.36 -3.35 -5.63
C SER A 39 -9.26 -4.74 -6.24
N ILE A 40 -10.12 -5.01 -7.24
CA ILE A 40 -10.43 -6.33 -7.82
C ILE A 40 -9.27 -7.33 -7.64
N LYS A 41 -9.33 -8.17 -6.61
CA LYS A 41 -8.35 -9.25 -6.47
C LYS A 41 -8.65 -10.28 -7.57
N PRO A 42 -7.65 -10.89 -8.22
CA PRO A 42 -7.91 -11.94 -9.22
C PRO A 42 -8.81 -13.06 -8.68
N GLN A 43 -8.72 -13.38 -7.38
CA GLN A 43 -9.61 -14.34 -6.71
C GLN A 43 -11.07 -13.87 -6.60
N ASP A 44 -11.34 -12.57 -6.58
CA ASP A 44 -12.70 -12.01 -6.44
C ASP A 44 -13.45 -11.96 -7.78
N ARG A 45 -12.75 -12.19 -8.90
CA ARG A 45 -13.33 -12.25 -10.26
C ARG A 45 -14.31 -13.42 -10.44
N LEU A 46 -14.21 -14.45 -9.60
CA LEU A 46 -15.05 -15.66 -9.68
C LEU A 46 -16.34 -15.56 -8.85
N LEU A 47 -16.54 -14.45 -8.12
CA LEU A 47 -17.67 -14.25 -7.20
C LEU A 47 -18.67 -13.17 -7.68
N VAL A 48 -18.53 -12.68 -8.92
CA VAL A 48 -19.45 -11.74 -9.59
C VAL A 48 -20.06 -12.34 -10.85
#